data_AF-A0A1I0AS04-F1
#
_entry.id   AF-A0A1I0AS04-F1
#
_cell.length_a   1.000
_cell.length_b   1.000
_cell.length_c   1.000
_cell.angle_alpha   90.00
_cell.angle_beta   90.00
_cell.angle_gamma   90.00
#
_symmetry.space_group_name_H-M   'P 1'
#
loop_
_entity.id
_entity.type
_entity.pdbx_description
1 polymer ?
#
loop_
_entity_poly.entity_id
_entity_poly.type
_entity_poly.pdbx_seq_one_letter_code
_entity_poly.pdbx_strand_id
1 'polypeptide(L)' 'MDEEEKRVSKMYRRILTSDETKGLITFQRLDKSTQEKVKSKMVQNGSSSAYKILKRINHLQEID' A
#
# COMPACT_ATOMS: atom_id res chain seq x y z
N MET A 1 -4.20 -13.50 -16.02
CA MET A 1 -3.82 -12.58 -14.93
C MET A 1 -2.84 -13.32 -14.03
N ASP A 2 -1.65 -12.77 -13.90
CA ASP A 2 -0.52 -13.31 -13.15
C ASP A 2 -0.90 -13.54 -11.67
N GLU A 3 -0.40 -14.62 -11.06
CA GLU A 3 -0.65 -14.94 -9.65
C GLU A 3 -0.07 -13.86 -8.73
N GLU A 4 1.06 -13.27 -9.13
CA GLU A 4 1.66 -12.17 -8.39
C GLU A 4 0.77 -10.92 -8.43
N GLU A 5 0.21 -10.59 -9.60
CA GLU A 5 -0.69 -9.45 -9.75
C GLU A 5 -1.96 -9.61 -8.92
N LYS A 6 -2.51 -10.84 -8.83
CA LYS A 6 -3.62 -11.17 -7.93
C LYS A 6 -3.25 -10.93 -6.47
N ARG A 7 -2.06 -11.37 -6.05
CA ARG A 7 -1.56 -11.20 -4.67
C ARG A 7 -1.40 -9.71 -4.32
N VAL A 8 -0.76 -8.93 -5.18
CA VAL A 8 -0.60 -7.48 -4.98
C VAL A 8 -1.95 -6.79 -4.91
N SER A 9 -2.89 -7.15 -5.78
CA SER A 9 -4.25 -6.60 -5.79
C SER A 9 -5.01 -6.90 -4.50
N LYS A 10 -4.83 -8.11 -3.94
CA LYS A 10 -5.43 -8.49 -2.66
C LYS A 10 -4.85 -7.67 -1.51
N MET A 11 -3.53 -7.48 -1.48
CA MET A 11 -2.87 -6.67 -0.45
C MET A 11 -3.26 -5.20 -0.54
N TYR A 12 -3.27 -4.63 -1.74
CA TYR A 12 -3.77 -3.27 -2.00
C TYR A 12 -5.18 -3.07 -1.42
N ARG A 13 -6.13 -3.95 -1.76
CA ARG A 13 -7.50 -3.85 -1.23
C ARG A 13 -7.53 -3.97 0.28
N ARG A 14 -6.82 -4.94 0.85
CA ARG A 14 -6.76 -5.13 2.31
C ARG A 14 -6.25 -3.89 3.04
N ILE A 15 -5.24 -3.22 2.50
CA ILE A 15 -4.69 -2.00 3.08
C ILE A 15 -5.71 -0.86 3.01
N LEU A 16 -6.40 -0.69 1.88
CA LEU A 16 -7.39 0.38 1.71
C LEU A 16 -8.68 0.20 2.50
N THR A 17 -9.14 -1.03 2.68
CA THR A 17 -10.40 -1.32 3.37
C THR A 17 -10.23 -1.51 4.87
N SER A 18 -8.98 -1.51 5.36
CA SER A 18 -8.70 -1.54 6.79
C SER A 18 -8.75 -0.13 7.37
N ASP A 19 -8.92 -0.03 8.69
CA ASP A 19 -8.60 1.19 9.41
C ASP A 19 -7.18 1.68 9.05
N GLU A 20 -6.99 2.99 9.00
CA GLU A 20 -5.76 3.64 8.52
C GLU A 20 -4.51 3.10 9.22
N THR A 21 -4.57 2.92 10.54
CA THR A 21 -3.44 2.40 11.34
C THR A 21 -3.13 0.95 10.98
N LYS A 22 -4.17 0.12 10.83
CA LYS A 22 -4.02 -1.29 10.44
C LYS A 22 -3.51 -1.43 9.00
N GLY A 23 -3.96 -0.57 8.10
CA GLY A 23 -3.50 -0.50 6.72
C GLY A 23 -2.01 -0.19 6.66
N LEU A 24 -1.56 0.80 7.42
CA LEU A 24 -0.16 1.20 7.50
C LEU A 24 0.74 0.09 8.07
N ILE A 25 0.36 -0.52 9.21
CA ILE A 25 1.12 -1.64 9.79
C ILE A 25 1.18 -2.82 8.81
N THR A 26 0.07 -3.12 8.14
CA THR A 26 0.01 -4.19 7.12
C THR A 26 0.99 -3.90 5.98
N PHE A 27 1.05 -2.66 5.51
CA PHE A 27 1.98 -2.23 4.47
C PHE A 27 3.43 -2.38 4.91
N GLN A 28 3.80 -1.90 6.10
CA GLN A 28 5.16 -1.95 6.62
C GLN A 28 5.69 -3.38 6.81
N ARG A 29 4.81 -4.34 7.11
CA ARG A 29 5.17 -5.77 7.27
C ARG A 29 5.44 -6.50 5.96
N LEU A 30 5.13 -5.89 4.82
CA LEU A 30 5.44 -6.45 3.51
C LEU A 30 6.94 -6.35 3.23
N ASP A 31 7.47 -7.27 2.43
CA ASP A 31 8.82 -7.12 1.86
C ASP A 31 8.89 -5.91 0.91
N LYS A 32 10.09 -5.37 0.72
CA LYS A 32 10.31 -4.15 -0.08
C LYS A 32 9.77 -4.26 -1.52
N SER A 33 9.95 -5.41 -2.16
CA SER A 33 9.45 -5.61 -3.54
C SER A 33 7.93 -5.54 -3.59
N THR A 34 7.25 -6.21 -2.66
CA THR A 34 5.79 -6.15 -2.56
C THR A 34 5.31 -4.74 -2.19
N GLN A 35 6.02 -4.03 -1.31
CA GLN A 35 5.70 -2.63 -0.96
C GLN A 35 5.71 -1.72 -2.19
N GLU A 36 6.75 -1.81 -3.03
CA GLU A 36 6.86 -1.05 -4.28
C GLU A 36 5.71 -1.36 -5.24
N LYS A 37 5.38 -2.64 -5.42
CA LYS A 37 4.26 -3.06 -6.28
C LYS A 37 2.92 -2.53 -5.77
N VAL A 38 2.70 -2.56 -4.46
CA VAL A 38 1.49 -2.00 -3.83
C VAL A 38 1.44 -0.49 -3.96
N LYS A 39 2.58 0.23 -3.76
CA LYS A 39 2.67 1.67 -3.98
C LYS A 39 2.34 2.04 -5.42
N SER A 40 2.92 1.36 -6.40
CA SER A 40 2.61 1.56 -7.82
C SER A 40 1.13 1.36 -8.11
N LYS A 41 0.51 0.33 -7.51
CA LYS A 41 -0.93 0.08 -7.67
C LYS A 41 -1.81 1.14 -6.99
N MET A 42 -1.37 1.69 -5.86
CA MET A 42 -2.03 2.82 -5.19
C MET A 42 -2.01 4.07 -6.05
N VAL A 43 -0.86 4.38 -6.67
CA VAL A 43 -0.71 5.51 -7.59
C VAL A 43 -1.57 5.32 -8.84
N GLN A 44 -1.55 4.14 -9.46
CA GLN A 44 -2.33 3.83 -10.66
C GLN A 44 -3.85 3.93 -10.44
N ASN A 45 -4.35 3.52 -9.28
CA ASN A 45 -5.78 3.61 -8.98
C ASN A 45 -6.22 5.00 -8.53
N GLY A 46 -5.31 5.84 -8.03
CA GLY A 46 -5.57 7.26 -7.75
C GLY A 46 -6.67 7.57 -6.72
N SER A 47 -7.09 6.61 -5.89
CA SER A 47 -8.19 6.83 -4.95
C SER A 47 -7.77 7.73 -3.78
N SER A 48 -8.70 8.52 -3.23
CA SER A 48 -8.42 9.42 -2.10
C SER A 48 -7.86 8.69 -0.88
N SER A 49 -8.35 7.47 -0.61
CA SER A 49 -7.82 6.62 0.47
C SER A 49 -6.39 6.14 0.21
N ALA A 50 -6.06 5.81 -1.05
CA ALA A 50 -4.70 5.45 -1.43
C ALA A 50 -3.74 6.62 -1.25
N TYR A 51 -4.16 7.83 -1.63
CA TYR A 51 -3.35 9.04 -1.47
C TYR A 51 -3.05 9.36 0.00
N LYS A 52 -4.04 9.23 0.90
CA LYS A 52 -3.84 9.41 2.36
C LYS A 52 -2.77 8.48 2.91
N ILE A 53 -2.87 7.18 2.58
CA ILE A 53 -1.91 6.17 3.04
C ILE A 53 -0.52 6.44 2.46
N LEU A 54 -0.41 6.77 1.16
CA LEU A 54 0.87 7.11 0.52
C LEU A 54 1.54 8.32 1.18
N LYS A 55 0.79 9.38 1.47
CA LYS A 55 1.32 10.58 2.14
C LYS A 55 1.89 10.24 3.52
N ARG A 56 1.21 9.37 4.28
CA ARG A 56 1.68 8.93 5.60
C ARG A 56 2.92 8.06 5.51
N ILE A 57 2.97 7.13 4.55
CA ILE A 57 4.16 6.32 4.28
C ILE A 57 5.36 7.23 3.97
N ASN A 58 5.20 8.19 3.07
CA ASN A 58 6.29 9.10 2.70
C ASN A 58 6.77 9.93 3.90
N HIS A 59 5.85 10.47 4.71
CA HIS A 59 6.20 11.22 5.91
C HIS A 59 7.02 10.38 6.92
N LEU A 60 6.71 9.09 7.07
CA LEU A 60 7.49 8.21 7.94
C LEU A 60 8.88 7.89 7.38
N GLN A 61 9.02 7.79 6.06
CA GLN A 61 10.31 7.58 5.41
C GLN A 61 11.20 8.82 5.38
N GLU A 62 10.65 10.02 5.59
CA GLU A 62 11.41 11.27 5.70
C GLU A 62 11.98 11.50 7.12
N ILE A 63 11.51 10.75 8.11
CA ILE A 63 11.92 10.87 9.52
C ILE A 63 12.96 9.82 9.92
N ASP A 64 13.08 8.71 9.16
CA ASP A 64 14.13 7.69 9.27
C ASP A 64 15.35 8.04 8.39
#